data_AF-A0A1W5D4U4-F1
#
_entry.id   AF-A0A1W5D4U4-F1
#
_cell.length_a   1.000
_cell.length_b   1.000
_cell.length_c   1.000
_cell.angle_alpha   90.00
_cell.angle_beta   90.00
_cell.angle_gamma   90.00
#
_symmetry.space_group_name_H-M   'P 1'
#
loop_
_entity.id
_entity.type
_entity.pdbx_description
1 polymer ?
#
loop_
_entity_poly.entity_id
_entity_poly.type
_entity_poly.pdbx_seq_one_letter_code
_entity_poly.pdbx_strand_id
1 'polypeptide(L)'
;MAEAEAMYRRALEWYEKAWGPEHTSTLVTVSNLGSLYADQGKMAEAEAMYRRALEGKEKAWGLEHTSTLDTVNNLGNLYADQGKMAEGEA
;
A
#
# COMPACT_ATOMS: atom_id res chain seq x y z
N MET A 1 12.68 5.89 9.03
CA MET A 1 12.14 5.50 7.71
C MET A 1 12.81 4.25 7.14
N ALA A 2 14.14 4.22 6.95
CA ALA A 2 14.84 3.04 6.40
C ALA A 2 14.69 1.76 7.24
N GLU A 3 14.75 1.86 8.58
CA GLU A 3 14.55 0.71 9.47
C GLU A 3 13.12 0.16 9.39
N ALA A 4 12.12 1.04 9.32
CA ALA A 4 10.72 0.64 9.14
C ALA A 4 10.52 -0.08 7.80
N GLU A 5 11.12 0.42 6.73
CA GLU A 5 11.08 -0.21 5.41
C GLU A 5 11.69 -1.62 5.44
N ALA A 6 12.86 -1.76 6.07
CA ALA A 6 13.52 -3.05 6.23
C ALA A 6 12.67 -4.04 7.04
N MET A 7 12.03 -3.59 8.11
CA MET A 7 11.14 -4.42 8.93
C MET A 7 9.90 -4.87 8.14
N TYR A 8 9.24 -3.97 7.42
CA TYR A 8 8.07 -4.34 6.62
C TYR A 8 8.42 -5.25 5.44
N ARG A 9 9.55 -5.01 4.74
CA ARG A 9 10.02 -5.90 3.67
C ARG A 9 10.33 -7.29 4.20
N ARG A 10 10.98 -7.39 5.36
CA ARG A 10 11.22 -8.67 6.03
C ARG A 10 9.90 -9.34 6.38
N ALA A 11 8.97 -8.63 7.02
CA ALA A 11 7.66 -9.18 7.36
C ALA A 11 6.90 -9.68 6.12
N LEU A 12 6.96 -8.93 5.02
CA LEU A 12 6.36 -9.29 3.75
C LEU A 12 6.91 -10.62 3.22
N GLU A 13 8.24 -10.77 3.19
CA GLU A 13 8.89 -12.02 2.76
C GLU A 13 8.43 -13.22 3.60
N TRP A 14 8.36 -13.06 4.93
CA TRP A 14 7.91 -14.13 5.82
C TRP A 14 6.43 -14.48 5.62
N TYR A 15 5.55 -13.49 5.46
CA TYR A 15 4.13 -13.73 5.21
C TYR A 15 3.87 -14.35 3.83
N GLU A 16 4.55 -13.88 2.79
CA GLU A 16 4.47 -14.49 1.45
C GLU A 16 4.91 -15.95 1.48
N LYS A 17 5.99 -16.26 2.20
CA LYS A 17 6.47 -17.63 2.34
C LYS A 17 5.53 -18.51 3.17
N ALA A 18 4.97 -17.98 4.26
CA ALA A 18 4.15 -18.75 5.18
C ALA A 18 2.74 -19.01 4.63
N TRP A 19 2.13 -17.98 4.04
CA TRP A 19 0.69 -17.98 3.72
C TRP A 19 0.37 -17.59 2.27
N GLY A 20 1.37 -17.14 1.51
CA GLY A 20 1.21 -16.77 0.11
C GLY A 20 0.98 -15.26 -0.12
N PRO A 21 1.11 -14.82 -1.38
CA PRO A 21 1.06 -13.40 -1.76
C PRO A 21 -0.32 -12.75 -1.63
N GLU A 22 -1.40 -13.54 -1.69
CA GLU A 22 -2.78 -13.06 -1.59
C GLU A 22 -3.39 -13.23 -0.20
N HIS A 23 -2.63 -13.76 0.78
CA HIS A 23 -3.12 -13.86 2.14
C HIS A 23 -3.35 -12.46 2.75
N THR A 24 -4.41 -12.32 3.54
CA THR A 24 -4.87 -11.04 4.09
C THR A 24 -3.79 -10.31 4.88
N SER A 25 -3.03 -11.01 5.73
CA SER A 25 -1.89 -10.41 6.46
C SER A 25 -0.74 -9.97 5.55
N THR A 26 -0.51 -10.70 4.45
CA THR A 26 0.46 -10.29 3.42
C THR A 26 0.01 -8.98 2.79
N LEU A 27 -1.27 -8.90 2.38
CA LEU A 27 -1.86 -7.72 1.75
C LEU A 27 -1.90 -6.49 2.68
N VAL A 28 -2.16 -6.69 3.98
CA VAL A 28 -2.04 -5.63 4.98
C VAL A 28 -0.60 -5.11 5.06
N THR A 29 0.39 -6.01 5.06
CA THR A 29 1.81 -5.61 5.06
C THR A 29 2.18 -4.83 3.79
N VAL A 30 1.65 -5.24 2.63
CA VAL A 30 1.82 -4.49 1.37
C VAL A 30 1.19 -3.09 1.48
N SER A 31 -0.04 -2.94 1.99
CA SER A 31 -0.64 -1.61 2.21
C SER A 31 0.22 -0.73 3.12
N ASN A 32 0.79 -1.29 4.20
CA ASN A 32 1.63 -0.53 5.13
C ASN A 32 2.94 -0.07 4.49
N LEU A 33 3.54 -0.86 3.59
CA LEU A 33 4.66 -0.42 2.77
C LEU A 33 4.26 0.74 1.85
N GLY A 34 3.04 0.70 1.29
CA GLY A 34 2.49 1.80 0.50
C GLY A 34 2.43 3.10 1.29
N SER A 35 1.91 3.06 2.52
CA SER A 35 1.86 4.23 3.41
C SER A 35 3.25 4.75 3.74
N LEU A 36 4.18 3.84 4.06
CA LEU A 36 5.56 4.23 4.34
C LEU A 36 6.24 4.91 3.14
N TYR A 37 5.99 4.46 1.91
CA TYR A 37 6.53 5.08 0.71
C TYR A 37 5.88 6.43 0.42
N ALA A 38 4.57 6.58 0.66
CA ALA A 38 3.88 7.86 0.53
C ALA A 38 4.49 8.91 1.48
N ASP A 39 4.74 8.53 2.74
CA ASP A 39 5.39 9.39 3.74
C ASP A 39 6.83 9.77 3.36
N GLN A 40 7.48 9.01 2.47
CA GLN A 40 8.81 9.30 1.93
C GLN A 40 8.78 10.13 0.64
N GLY A 41 7.60 10.47 0.12
CA GLY A 41 7.44 11.09 -1.20
C GLY A 41 7.72 10.16 -2.38
N LYS A 42 7.86 8.85 -2.13
CA LYS A 42 8.09 7.81 -3.15
C LYS A 42 6.76 7.39 -3.77
N MET A 43 6.17 8.30 -4.55
CA MET A 43 4.77 8.17 -4.96
C MET A 43 4.53 6.96 -5.87
N ALA A 44 5.45 6.65 -6.79
CA ALA A 44 5.32 5.50 -7.69
C ALA A 44 5.37 4.17 -6.94
N GLU A 45 6.29 4.03 -5.98
CA GLU A 45 6.39 2.84 -5.14
C GLU A 45 5.17 2.69 -4.21
N ALA A 46 4.67 3.80 -3.66
CA ALA A 46 3.45 3.80 -2.85
C ALA A 46 2.24 3.30 -3.65
N GLU A 47 2.05 3.83 -4.86
CA GLU A 47 0.96 3.45 -5.76
C GLU A 47 1.03 1.96 -6.12
N ALA A 48 2.21 1.47 -6.47
CA ALA A 48 2.42 0.05 -6.80
C ALA A 48 2.03 -0.87 -5.63
N MET A 49 2.40 -0.51 -4.40
CA MET A 49 2.03 -1.26 -3.21
C MET A 49 0.52 -1.22 -2.98
N TYR A 50 -0.11 -0.04 -3.01
CA TYR A 50 -1.55 0.05 -2.78
C TYR A 50 -2.37 -0.67 -3.84
N ARG A 51 -2.01 -0.59 -5.13
CA ARG A 51 -2.70 -1.33 -6.20
C ARG A 51 -2.61 -2.84 -6.00
N ARG A 52 -1.41 -3.34 -5.65
CA ARG A 52 -1.22 -4.77 -5.32
C ARG A 52 -2.10 -5.19 -4.15
N ALA A 53 -2.13 -4.39 -3.08
CA ALA A 53 -2.96 -4.70 -1.92
C ALA A 53 -4.46 -4.64 -2.24
N LEU A 54 -4.88 -3.67 -3.05
CA LEU A 54 -6.26 -3.50 -3.47
C LEU A 54 -6.75 -4.73 -4.22
N GLU A 55 -6.05 -5.15 -5.28
CA GLU A 55 -6.43 -6.32 -6.08
C GLU A 55 -6.60 -7.58 -5.21
N GLY A 56 -5.66 -7.82 -4.29
CA GLY A 56 -5.73 -8.98 -3.39
C GLY A 56 -6.88 -8.87 -2.38
N LYS A 57 -7.13 -7.69 -1.80
CA LYS A 57 -8.19 -7.50 -0.81
C LYS A 57 -9.58 -7.56 -1.44
N GLU A 58 -9.74 -7.06 -2.66
CA GLU A 58 -10.97 -7.22 -3.44
C GLU A 58 -11.30 -8.70 -3.66
N LYS A 59 -10.30 -9.53 -4.01
CA LYS A 59 -10.48 -10.98 -4.15
C LYS A 59 -10.78 -11.67 -2.81
N ALA A 60 -10.08 -11.29 -1.74
CA ALA A 60 -10.16 -11.99 -0.45
C ALA A 60 -11.41 -11.61 0.38
N TRP A 61 -11.83 -10.34 0.32
CA TRP A 61 -12.88 -9.79 1.19
C TRP A 61 -14.03 -9.11 0.44
N GLY A 62 -13.86 -8.82 -0.84
CA GLY A 62 -14.82 -8.06 -1.63
C GLY A 62 -14.58 -6.55 -1.61
N LEU A 63 -15.33 -5.86 -2.46
CA LEU A 63 -15.17 -4.42 -2.75
C LEU A 63 -15.57 -3.52 -1.57
N GLU A 64 -16.58 -3.93 -0.79
CA GLU A 64 -17.17 -3.12 0.28
C GLU A 64 -16.54 -3.37 1.66
N HIS A 65 -15.60 -4.31 1.76
CA HIS A 65 -14.93 -4.58 3.02
C HIS A 65 -14.08 -3.38 3.45
N THR A 66 -14.12 -3.04 4.75
CA THR A 66 -13.46 -1.84 5.29
C THR A 66 -11.98 -1.75 4.89
N SER A 67 -11.22 -2.85 4.94
CA SER A 67 -9.80 -2.81 4.55
C SER A 67 -9.57 -2.58 3.05
N THR A 68 -10.52 -2.98 2.19
CA THR A 68 -10.50 -2.67 0.75
C THR A 68 -10.73 -1.18 0.56
N LEU A 69 -11.79 -0.65 1.19
CA LEU A 69 -12.13 0.78 1.16
C LEU A 69 -11.00 1.66 1.71
N ASP A 70 -10.33 1.24 2.78
CA ASP A 70 -9.16 1.94 3.34
C ASP A 70 -8.03 2.04 2.30
N THR A 71 -7.82 0.99 1.50
CA THR A 71 -6.79 0.99 0.46
C THR A 71 -7.16 1.92 -0.69
N VAL A 72 -8.45 1.97 -1.07
CA VAL A 72 -8.97 2.94 -2.05
C VAL A 72 -8.80 4.37 -1.55
N ASN A 73 -9.14 4.63 -0.28
CA ASN A 73 -8.96 5.94 0.34
C ASN A 73 -7.48 6.38 0.33
N ASN A 74 -6.56 5.46 0.64
CA ASN A 74 -5.13 5.74 0.61
C ASN A 74 -4.60 6.05 -0.80
N LEU A 75 -5.11 5.37 -1.84
CA LEU A 75 -4.82 5.73 -3.24
C LEU A 75 -5.37 7.12 -3.58
N GLY A 76 -6.59 7.45 -3.13
CA GLY A 76 -7.17 8.78 -3.32
C GLY A 76 -6.31 9.89 -2.71
N ASN A 77 -5.83 9.69 -1.48
CA ASN A 77 -4.92 10.62 -0.81
C ASN A 77 -3.60 10.76 -1.57
N LEU A 78 -3.02 9.66 -2.04
CA LEU A 78 -1.77 9.66 -2.79
C LEU A 78 -1.87 10.51 -4.07
N TYR A 79 -2.96 10.36 -4.83
CA TYR A 79 -3.20 11.16 -6.04
C TYR A 79 -3.51 12.62 -5.73
N ALA A 80 -4.23 12.91 -4.64
CA ALA A 80 -4.47 14.28 -4.22
C ALA A 80 -3.17 15.00 -3.87
N ASP A 81 -2.23 14.31 -3.23
CA ASP A 81 -0.93 14.90 -2.89
C ASP A 81 -0.03 15.06 -4.12
N GLN A 82 -0.07 14.14 -5.09
CA GLN A 82 0.56 14.35 -6.40
C GLN A 82 0.02 15.58 -7.13
N GLY A 83 -1.31 15.78 -7.13
CA GLY A 83 -1.95 16.94 -7.76
C GLY A 83 -1.51 18.27 -7.13
N LYS A 84 -1.44 18.33 -5.79
CA LYS A 84 -0.96 19.53 -5.08
C LYS A 84 0.50 19.85 -5.38
N MET A 85 1.37 18.85 -5.51
CA MET A 85 2.77 19.08 -5.88
C MET A 85 2.88 19.64 -7.30
N ALA A 86 2.09 19.13 -8.24
CA ALA A 86 2.05 19.64 -9.60
C ALA A 86 1.56 21.10 -9.69
N GLU A 87 0.61 21.50 -8.83
CA GLU A 87 0.13 22.89 -8.76
C GLU A 87 1.13 23.86 -8.11
N GLY A 88 1.96 23.39 -7.17
CA GLY A 88 2.96 24.20 -6.48
C GLY A 88 4.25 24.48 -7.29
N GLU A 89 4.48 23.71 -8.35
CA GLU A 89 5.65 23.83 -9.24
C GLU A 89 5.39 24.69 -10.50
N ALA A 90 4.16 25.18 -10.69
CA ALA A 90 3.73 26.03 -11.82
C ALA A 90 3.90 27.53 -11.54
#